data_AF-A0A4Z0RSP8-F1
#
_entry.id   AF-A0A4Z0RSP8-F1
#
_cell.length_a   1.000
_cell.length_b   1.000
_cell.length_c   1.000
_cell.angle_alpha   90.00
_cell.angle_beta   90.00
_cell.angle_gamma   90.00
#
_symmetry.space_group_name_H-M   'P 1'
#
loop_
_entity.id
_entity.type
_entity.pdbx_description
1 polymer ?
#
loop_
_entity_poly.entity_id
_entity_poly.type
_entity_poly.pdbx_seq_one_letter_code
_entity_poly.pdbx_strand_id
1 'polypeptide(L)'
;MRSIAKEIGRSASTISREIARCVGSTYEAEDADQKHMLARTKSHKRRKLDNTELRELVIYGINQKHWSPEQIAGRLKISRGHTIISANTIYRAIYRDNLGQPVKSHKARGIARALRHRGKTRHTKGHVERRGKIRIPNTIDERPAEAGCRSRIGDWELDTVIGRKGGQVLVTMVDRKTRILLSKRAASKKTVDVMRIIGSM
;
A
#
# COMPACT_ATOMS: atom_id res chain seq x y z
N MET A 1 -39.32 7.45 43.72
CA MET A 1 -38.29 7.77 42.68
C MET A 1 -37.01 8.42 43.23
N ARG A 2 -37.08 9.54 43.97
CA ARG A 2 -35.84 10.22 44.46
C ARG A 2 -35.04 9.39 45.50
N SER A 3 -35.69 8.60 46.35
CA SER A 3 -34.99 7.70 47.28
C SER A 3 -34.23 6.61 46.53
N ILE A 4 -34.91 5.89 45.62
CA ILE A 4 -34.32 4.87 44.74
C ILE A 4 -33.11 5.44 43.98
N ALA A 5 -33.25 6.64 43.42
CA ALA A 5 -32.18 7.35 42.71
C ALA A 5 -30.92 7.58 43.56
N LYS A 6 -31.12 7.97 44.83
CA LYS A 6 -30.03 8.18 45.80
C LYS A 6 -29.34 6.86 46.14
N GLU A 7 -30.11 5.78 46.27
CA GLU A 7 -29.61 4.45 46.64
C GLU A 7 -28.77 3.80 45.54
N ILE A 8 -29.17 3.96 44.27
CA ILE A 8 -28.42 3.41 43.12
C ILE A 8 -27.40 4.38 42.50
N GLY A 9 -27.22 5.58 43.07
CA GLY A 9 -26.25 6.57 42.57
C GLY A 9 -26.57 7.10 41.16
N ARG A 10 -27.86 7.34 40.86
CA ARG A 10 -28.33 7.88 39.56
C ARG A 10 -29.25 9.08 39.74
N SER A 11 -29.47 9.83 38.67
CA SER A 11 -30.42 10.95 38.73
C SER A 11 -31.88 10.45 38.73
N ALA A 12 -32.77 11.14 39.44
CA ALA A 12 -34.19 10.79 39.46
C ALA A 12 -34.82 10.85 38.05
N SER A 13 -34.33 11.72 37.18
CA SER A 13 -34.77 11.81 35.79
C SER A 13 -34.28 10.63 34.93
N THR A 14 -33.11 10.04 35.23
CA THR A 14 -32.67 8.78 34.58
C THR A 14 -33.63 7.65 34.89
N ILE A 15 -34.00 7.47 36.17
CA ILE A 15 -34.97 6.44 36.59
C ILE A 15 -36.33 6.67 35.93
N SER A 16 -36.83 7.91 35.98
CA SER A 16 -38.12 8.25 35.36
C SER A 16 -38.15 7.94 33.85
N ARG A 17 -37.09 8.30 33.11
CA ARG A 17 -36.99 7.99 31.68
C ARG A 17 -36.82 6.50 31.39
N GLU A 18 -36.24 5.74 32.31
CA GLU A 18 -36.07 4.29 32.18
C GLU A 18 -37.42 3.59 32.33
N ILE A 19 -38.15 3.91 33.41
CA ILE A 19 -39.51 3.39 33.65
C ILE A 19 -40.45 3.77 32.52
N ALA A 20 -40.40 5.03 32.03
CA ALA A 20 -41.23 5.48 30.91
C ALA A 20 -40.91 4.79 29.56
N ARG A 21 -39.73 4.18 29.42
CA ARG A 21 -39.35 3.40 28.22
C ARG A 21 -39.84 1.96 28.26
N CYS A 22 -40.25 1.45 29.43
CA CYS A 22 -40.86 0.14 29.55
C CYS A 22 -42.31 0.19 29.03
N VAL A 23 -42.64 -0.76 28.15
CA VAL A 23 -43.99 -0.97 27.62
C VAL A 23 -44.61 -2.10 28.43
N GLY A 24 -45.32 -1.77 29.51
CA GLY A 24 -45.90 -2.71 30.44
C GLY A 24 -46.20 -2.08 31.81
N SER A 25 -46.93 -2.80 32.67
CA SER A 25 -47.26 -2.37 34.03
C SER A 25 -46.11 -2.59 35.03
N THR A 26 -45.16 -3.47 34.70
CA THR A 26 -44.08 -3.91 35.58
C THR A 26 -42.72 -3.70 34.92
N TYR A 27 -41.74 -3.21 35.68
CA TYR A 27 -40.37 -3.04 35.21
C TYR A 27 -39.61 -4.37 35.28
N GLU A 28 -39.09 -4.83 34.15
CA GLU A 28 -38.23 -6.02 34.04
C GLU A 28 -36.88 -5.63 33.43
N ALA A 29 -35.80 -5.88 34.18
CA ALA A 29 -34.47 -5.39 33.84
C ALA A 29 -33.88 -6.07 32.59
N GLU A 30 -34.07 -7.39 32.43
CA GLU A 30 -33.57 -8.15 31.28
C GLU A 30 -34.20 -7.68 29.96
N ASP A 31 -35.51 -7.46 29.98
CA ASP A 31 -36.30 -6.93 28.88
C ASP A 31 -35.85 -5.53 28.46
N ALA A 32 -35.60 -4.65 29.45
CA ALA A 32 -35.11 -3.31 29.21
C ALA A 32 -33.71 -3.32 28.57
N ASP A 33 -32.81 -4.20 29.05
CA ASP A 33 -31.47 -4.36 28.49
C ASP A 33 -31.49 -4.95 27.08
N GLN A 34 -32.29 -5.98 26.82
CA GLN A 34 -32.48 -6.53 25.47
C GLN A 34 -33.00 -5.46 24.50
N LYS A 35 -34.00 -4.67 24.90
CA LYS A 35 -34.52 -3.55 24.08
C LYS A 35 -33.44 -2.50 23.84
N HIS A 36 -32.64 -2.16 24.86
CA HIS A 36 -31.51 -1.25 24.70
C HIS A 36 -30.48 -1.78 23.69
N MET A 37 -30.08 -3.04 23.83
CA MET A 37 -29.11 -3.70 22.95
C MET A 37 -29.61 -3.75 21.51
N LEU A 38 -30.88 -4.11 21.28
CA LEU A 38 -31.52 -4.10 19.97
C LEU A 38 -31.54 -2.69 19.36
N ALA A 39 -31.91 -1.66 20.12
CA ALA A 39 -31.89 -0.28 19.66
C ALA A 39 -30.45 0.19 19.35
N ARG A 40 -29.47 -0.23 20.17
CA ARG A 40 -28.05 0.08 19.98
C ARG A 40 -27.53 -0.47 18.66
N THR A 41 -27.94 -1.67 18.23
CA THR A 41 -27.55 -2.21 16.91
C THR A 41 -27.97 -1.29 15.76
N LYS A 42 -29.12 -0.60 15.89
CA LYS A 42 -29.66 0.35 14.90
C LYS A 42 -29.08 1.76 15.02
N SER A 43 -28.40 2.08 16.12
CA SER A 43 -27.87 3.42 16.42
C SER A 43 -26.56 3.76 15.70
N HIS A 44 -25.95 2.80 15.02
CA HIS A 44 -24.68 3.02 14.33
C HIS A 44 -24.87 3.73 12.99
N LYS A 45 -24.08 4.79 12.78
CA LYS A 45 -24.03 5.47 11.47
C LYS A 45 -23.59 4.49 10.40
N ARG A 46 -24.39 4.38 9.32
CA ARG A 46 -24.06 3.57 8.14
C ARG A 46 -22.67 3.94 7.62
N ARG A 47 -21.88 2.95 7.21
CA ARG A 47 -20.54 3.18 6.68
C ARG A 47 -20.69 3.76 5.29
N LYS A 48 -19.77 4.65 4.89
CA LYS A 48 -19.81 5.28 3.57
C LYS A 48 -19.80 4.27 2.41
N LEU A 49 -19.08 3.16 2.58
CA LEU A 49 -18.93 2.10 1.57
C LEU A 49 -20.01 1.01 1.67
N ASP A 50 -21.03 1.20 2.51
CA ASP A 50 -22.27 0.41 2.41
C ASP A 50 -23.10 0.89 1.19
N ASN A 51 -22.86 2.11 0.69
CA ASN A 51 -23.38 2.57 -0.59
C ASN A 51 -22.70 1.81 -1.74
N THR A 52 -23.48 1.04 -2.49
CA THR A 52 -23.03 0.18 -3.58
C THR A 52 -22.33 0.95 -4.69
N GLU A 53 -22.91 2.06 -5.17
CA GLU A 53 -22.33 2.88 -6.25
C GLU A 53 -20.94 3.41 -5.87
N LEU A 54 -20.82 3.96 -4.65
CA LEU A 54 -19.53 4.47 -4.16
C LEU A 54 -18.51 3.34 -4.00
N ARG A 55 -18.94 2.18 -3.51
CA ARG A 55 -18.08 0.99 -3.35
C ARG A 55 -17.57 0.49 -4.69
N GLU A 56 -18.43 0.40 -5.70
CA GLU A 56 -18.07 -0.04 -7.06
C GLU A 56 -17.09 0.93 -7.73
N LEU A 57 -17.29 2.25 -7.57
CA LEU A 57 -16.35 3.25 -8.07
C LEU A 57 -14.96 3.10 -7.44
N VAL A 58 -14.90 2.83 -6.14
CA VAL A 58 -13.64 2.58 -5.43
C VAL A 58 -12.97 1.30 -5.96
N ILE A 59 -13.73 0.21 -6.10
CA ILE A 59 -13.23 -1.07 -6.64
C ILE A 59 -12.71 -0.89 -8.07
N TYR A 60 -13.45 -0.18 -8.93
CA TYR A 60 -13.05 0.13 -10.30
C TYR A 60 -11.74 0.92 -10.34
N GLY A 61 -11.61 1.97 -9.51
CA GLY A 61 -10.40 2.77 -9.42
C GLY A 61 -9.17 1.94 -9.00
N ILE A 62 -9.35 0.97 -8.10
CA ILE A 62 -8.27 0.09 -7.64
C ILE A 62 -7.93 -0.96 -8.71
N ASN A 63 -8.91 -1.68 -9.23
CA ASN A 63 -8.67 -2.83 -10.11
C ASN A 63 -8.30 -2.43 -11.54
N GLN A 64 -9.00 -1.44 -12.11
CA GLN A 64 -8.87 -1.09 -13.53
C GLN A 64 -7.89 0.05 -13.78
N LYS A 65 -7.78 0.98 -12.82
CA LYS A 65 -6.92 2.16 -12.95
C LYS A 65 -5.67 2.11 -12.07
N HIS A 66 -5.57 1.10 -11.20
CA HIS A 66 -4.47 0.93 -10.24
C HIS A 66 -4.21 2.18 -9.39
N TRP A 67 -5.25 2.98 -9.11
CA TRP A 67 -5.13 4.19 -8.31
C TRP A 67 -4.87 3.87 -6.84
N SER A 68 -4.14 4.76 -6.17
CA SER A 68 -4.02 4.76 -4.71
C SER A 68 -5.30 5.30 -4.05
N PRO A 69 -5.59 4.95 -2.78
CA PRO A 69 -6.73 5.50 -2.04
C PRO A 69 -6.78 7.03 -2.00
N GLU A 70 -5.62 7.69 -1.94
CA GLU A 70 -5.48 9.15 -1.99
C GLU A 70 -5.89 9.70 -3.37
N GLN A 71 -5.49 9.04 -4.46
CA GLN A 71 -5.91 9.43 -5.80
C GLN A 71 -7.41 9.23 -6.01
N ILE A 72 -7.98 8.14 -5.50
CA ILE A 72 -9.43 7.89 -5.57
C ILE A 72 -10.20 8.97 -4.81
N ALA A 73 -9.82 9.22 -3.55
CA ALA A 73 -10.44 10.26 -2.72
C ALA A 73 -10.31 11.65 -3.37
N GLY A 74 -9.13 11.99 -3.90
CA GLY A 74 -8.89 13.26 -4.58
C GLY A 74 -9.72 13.42 -5.86
N ARG A 75 -9.77 12.38 -6.71
CA ARG A 75 -10.58 12.41 -7.95
C ARG A 75 -12.06 12.53 -7.67
N LEU A 76 -12.59 11.79 -6.68
CA LEU A 76 -13.99 11.90 -6.27
C LEU A 76 -14.31 13.29 -5.71
N LYS A 77 -13.38 13.91 -4.99
CA LYS A 77 -13.54 15.28 -4.50
C LYS A 77 -13.63 16.28 -5.66
N ILE A 78 -12.77 16.14 -6.67
CA ILE A 78 -12.78 17.02 -7.85
C ILE A 78 -14.07 16.83 -8.66
N SER A 79 -14.47 15.58 -8.94
CA SER A 79 -15.64 15.32 -9.79
C SER A 79 -16.97 15.67 -9.14
N ARG A 80 -17.08 15.59 -7.80
CA ARG A 80 -18.31 15.91 -7.07
C ARG A 80 -18.29 17.30 -6.40
N GLY A 81 -17.18 18.03 -6.51
CA GLY A 81 -17.01 19.36 -5.89
C GLY A 81 -16.82 19.35 -4.36
N HIS A 82 -16.96 18.22 -3.67
CA HIS A 82 -16.78 18.12 -2.23
C HIS A 82 -16.26 16.75 -1.78
N THR A 83 -15.79 16.65 -0.53
CA THR A 83 -15.20 15.41 0.00
C THR A 83 -16.26 14.32 0.22
N ILE A 84 -16.28 13.33 -0.66
CA ILE A 84 -17.16 12.16 -0.53
C ILE A 84 -16.62 11.14 0.48
N ILE A 85 -15.34 10.76 0.34
CA ILE A 85 -14.69 9.72 1.13
C ILE A 85 -13.23 10.07 1.39
N SER A 86 -12.69 9.68 2.55
CA SER A 86 -11.27 9.86 2.86
C SER A 86 -10.46 8.62 2.47
N ALA A 87 -9.18 8.83 2.13
CA ALA A 87 -8.23 7.73 1.88
C ALA A 87 -8.19 6.74 3.05
N ASN A 88 -8.22 7.24 4.29
CA ASN A 88 -8.27 6.40 5.49
C ASN A 88 -9.51 5.47 5.54
N THR A 89 -10.66 5.94 5.06
CA THR A 89 -11.87 5.10 4.98
C THR A 89 -11.68 3.97 3.97
N ILE A 90 -11.07 4.27 2.82
CA ILE A 90 -10.76 3.29 1.78
C ILE A 90 -9.71 2.27 2.30
N TYR A 91 -8.65 2.72 2.98
CA TYR A 91 -7.67 1.81 3.58
C TYR A 91 -8.31 0.90 4.64
N ARG A 92 -9.10 1.46 5.56
CA ARG A 92 -9.85 0.66 6.55
C ARG A 92 -10.75 -0.37 5.88
N ALA A 93 -11.34 -0.01 4.74
CA ALA A 93 -12.18 -0.91 3.96
C ALA A 93 -11.41 -2.07 3.34
N ILE A 94 -10.28 -1.78 2.71
CA ILE A 94 -9.37 -2.78 2.15
C ILE A 94 -8.85 -3.73 3.25
N TYR A 95 -8.44 -3.21 4.41
CA TYR A 95 -7.89 -4.03 5.49
C TYR A 95 -8.93 -4.87 6.24
N ARG A 96 -10.19 -4.42 6.28
CA ARG A 96 -11.31 -5.16 6.87
C ARG A 96 -12.02 -6.07 5.88
N ASP A 97 -11.51 -6.16 4.66
CA ASP A 97 -12.10 -6.92 3.55
C ASP A 97 -13.59 -6.59 3.29
N ASN A 98 -13.99 -5.35 3.53
CA ASN A 98 -15.41 -4.95 3.47
C ASN A 98 -15.84 -4.44 2.08
N LEU A 99 -14.99 -4.64 1.07
CA LEU A 99 -15.27 -4.28 -0.32
C LEU A 99 -15.97 -5.42 -1.08
N GLY A 100 -16.20 -6.57 -0.45
CA GLY A 100 -16.90 -7.72 -1.05
C GLY A 100 -16.12 -8.34 -2.23
N GLN A 101 -14.80 -8.26 -2.19
CA GLN A 101 -13.93 -8.84 -3.21
C GLN A 101 -13.35 -10.17 -2.70
N PRO A 102 -13.43 -11.27 -3.47
CA PRO A 102 -12.96 -12.57 -3.00
C PRO A 102 -11.44 -12.55 -2.74
N VAL A 103 -11.05 -12.87 -1.51
CA VAL A 103 -9.64 -13.04 -1.14
C VAL A 103 -9.17 -14.39 -1.66
N LYS A 104 -8.28 -14.38 -2.66
CA LYS A 104 -7.82 -15.62 -3.33
C LYS A 104 -7.06 -16.59 -2.42
N SER A 105 -6.57 -16.18 -1.23
CA SER A 105 -5.99 -17.07 -0.20
C SER A 105 -5.68 -16.33 1.11
N HIS A 106 -5.51 -17.09 2.22
CA HIS A 106 -5.20 -16.62 3.59
C HIS A 106 -3.93 -15.73 3.77
N LYS A 107 -3.16 -15.49 2.71
CA LYS A 107 -2.00 -14.56 2.69
C LYS A 107 -1.99 -13.63 1.48
N ALA A 108 -2.96 -13.73 0.58
CA ALA A 108 -3.07 -12.82 -0.53
C ALA A 108 -3.54 -11.46 -0.01
N ARG A 109 -2.84 -10.37 -0.40
CA ARG A 109 -3.24 -8.99 -0.08
C ARG A 109 -4.56 -8.55 -0.75
N GLY A 110 -5.39 -9.48 -1.21
CA GLY A 110 -6.66 -9.24 -1.89
C GLY A 110 -6.58 -8.15 -2.95
N ILE A 111 -7.59 -7.27 -2.92
CA ILE A 111 -7.69 -6.07 -3.76
C ILE A 111 -6.50 -5.11 -3.57
N ALA A 112 -5.84 -5.12 -2.41
CA ALA A 112 -4.68 -4.26 -2.18
C ALA A 112 -3.50 -4.57 -3.12
N ARG A 113 -3.44 -5.79 -3.69
CA ARG A 113 -2.43 -6.16 -4.71
C ARG A 113 -2.63 -5.43 -6.04
N ALA A 114 -3.84 -4.98 -6.34
CA ALA A 114 -4.16 -4.18 -7.52
C ALA A 114 -3.85 -2.68 -7.32
N LEU A 115 -3.57 -2.22 -6.10
CA LEU A 115 -3.04 -0.87 -5.90
C LEU A 115 -1.69 -0.69 -6.60
N ARG A 116 -1.37 0.53 -7.03
CA ARG A 116 -0.08 0.90 -7.65
C ARG A 116 1.15 0.33 -6.92
N HIS A 117 1.13 0.37 -5.59
CA HIS A 117 2.22 -0.12 -4.74
C HIS A 117 1.95 -1.52 -4.15
N ARG A 118 0.92 -2.23 -4.63
CA ARG A 118 0.53 -3.60 -4.22
C ARG A 118 0.34 -3.74 -2.70
N GLY A 119 -0.20 -2.70 -2.07
CA GLY A 119 -0.42 -2.64 -0.63
C GLY A 119 0.87 -2.59 0.20
N LYS A 120 2.03 -2.29 -0.41
CA LYS A 120 3.26 -2.00 0.34
C LYS A 120 3.16 -0.58 0.91
N THR A 121 3.35 -0.47 2.21
CA THR A 121 3.53 0.81 2.89
C THR A 121 4.77 1.50 2.32
N ARG A 122 4.70 2.81 2.13
CA ARG A 122 5.89 3.60 1.80
C ARG A 122 6.84 3.60 2.99
N HIS A 123 8.12 3.73 2.69
CA HIS A 123 9.10 4.08 3.71
C HIS A 123 8.68 5.38 4.38
N THR A 124 8.62 5.37 5.72
CA THR A 124 8.28 6.55 6.51
C THR A 124 9.32 7.65 6.27
N LYS A 125 8.93 8.92 6.47
CA LYS A 125 9.87 10.04 6.42
C LYS A 125 11.02 9.77 7.42
N GLY A 126 12.27 9.84 6.94
CA GLY A 126 13.45 9.49 7.74
C GLY A 126 13.87 8.01 7.68
N HIS A 127 13.27 7.19 6.80
CA HIS A 127 13.77 5.84 6.58
C HIS A 127 15.21 5.85 6.04
N VAL A 128 16.13 5.34 6.84
CA VAL A 128 17.52 5.12 6.45
C VAL A 128 17.64 3.70 5.90
N GLU A 129 18.04 3.58 4.63
CA GLU A 129 18.34 2.29 4.00
C GLU A 129 19.60 1.69 4.64
N ARG A 130 19.43 0.57 5.37
CA ARG A 130 20.51 -0.11 6.11
C ARG A 130 21.09 -1.30 5.35
N ARG A 131 20.52 -1.68 4.21
CA ARG A 131 21.12 -2.74 3.37
C ARG A 131 22.48 -2.28 2.87
N GLY A 132 23.45 -3.19 2.89
CA GLY A 132 24.81 -2.93 2.42
C GLY A 132 24.80 -2.32 1.02
N LYS A 133 25.41 -1.14 0.87
CA LYS A 133 25.62 -0.51 -0.43
C LYS A 133 26.87 -1.10 -1.06
N ILE A 134 26.79 -1.43 -2.34
CA ILE A 134 28.00 -1.74 -3.11
C ILE A 134 28.85 -0.47 -3.10
N ARG A 135 30.09 -0.55 -2.60
CA ARG A 135 31.05 0.55 -2.73
C ARG A 135 31.46 0.62 -4.19
N ILE A 136 30.94 1.61 -4.90
CA ILE A 136 31.38 1.93 -6.25
C ILE A 136 32.65 2.78 -6.05
N PRO A 137 33.84 2.29 -6.44
CA PRO A 137 35.09 3.00 -6.19
C PRO A 137 35.19 4.30 -7.00
N ASN A 138 34.62 4.32 -8.21
CA ASN A 138 34.65 5.48 -9.10
C ASN A 138 33.24 5.72 -9.65
N THR A 139 32.70 6.90 -9.40
CA THR A 139 31.42 7.37 -9.91
C THR A 139 31.53 7.83 -11.37
N ILE A 140 30.37 8.05 -12.01
CA ILE A 140 30.32 8.58 -13.39
C ILE A 140 30.85 10.02 -13.44
N ASP A 141 30.66 10.78 -12.38
CA ASP A 141 31.07 12.18 -12.28
C ASP A 141 32.60 12.32 -12.14
N GLU A 142 33.28 11.29 -11.63
CA GLU A 142 34.74 11.24 -11.47
C GLU A 142 35.49 10.80 -12.76
N ARG A 143 34.79 10.71 -13.90
CA ARG A 143 35.43 10.33 -15.16
C ARG A 143 36.42 11.40 -15.61
N PRO A 144 37.60 10.99 -16.15
CA PRO A 144 38.48 11.92 -16.83
C PRO A 144 37.76 12.66 -17.95
N ALA A 145 38.12 13.93 -18.17
CA ALA A 145 37.51 14.77 -19.20
C ALA A 145 37.63 14.13 -20.58
N GLU A 146 38.72 13.43 -20.84
CA GLU A 146 39.01 12.75 -22.10
C GLU A 146 37.97 11.66 -22.42
N ALA A 147 37.55 10.89 -21.41
CA ALA A 147 36.53 9.85 -21.50
C ALA A 147 35.11 10.44 -21.64
N GLY A 148 34.86 11.56 -20.96
CA GLY A 148 33.63 12.33 -21.08
C GLY A 148 33.44 12.90 -22.48
N CYS A 149 34.47 13.57 -22.99
CA CYS A 149 34.54 14.18 -24.33
C CYS A 149 34.82 13.17 -25.44
N ARG A 150 35.05 11.89 -25.14
CA ARG A 150 35.33 10.82 -26.11
C ARG A 150 36.54 11.12 -27.01
N SER A 151 37.57 11.74 -26.44
CA SER A 151 38.72 12.25 -27.18
C SER A 151 39.82 11.21 -27.42
N ARG A 152 39.88 10.13 -26.61
CA ARG A 152 40.87 9.03 -26.73
C ARG A 152 40.21 7.65 -26.82
N ILE A 153 40.96 6.68 -27.38
CA ILE A 153 40.56 5.26 -27.43
C ILE A 153 41.05 4.59 -26.15
N GLY A 154 40.31 3.60 -25.65
CA GLY A 154 40.67 2.78 -24.49
C GLY A 154 39.83 3.05 -23.24
N ASP A 155 38.88 3.99 -23.31
CA ASP A 155 37.92 4.26 -22.24
C ASP A 155 36.74 3.29 -22.38
N TRP A 156 36.92 2.07 -21.89
CA TRP A 156 35.95 0.98 -21.97
C TRP A 156 34.89 1.07 -20.86
N GLU A 157 33.62 0.98 -21.24
CA GLU A 157 32.48 0.80 -20.33
C GLU A 157 32.04 -0.66 -20.34
N LEU A 158 31.99 -1.27 -19.15
CA LEU A 158 31.54 -2.65 -18.97
C LEU A 158 30.12 -2.69 -18.41
N ASP A 159 29.28 -3.55 -18.98
CA ASP A 159 27.95 -3.85 -18.47
C ASP A 159 27.66 -5.37 -18.57
N THR A 160 26.63 -5.82 -17.85
CA THR A 160 26.14 -7.20 -17.90
C THR A 160 24.64 -7.22 -18.19
N VAL A 161 24.27 -7.79 -19.33
CA VAL A 161 22.86 -7.99 -19.69
C VAL A 161 22.41 -9.35 -19.16
N ILE A 162 21.45 -9.33 -18.24
CA ILE A 162 20.86 -10.53 -17.65
C ILE A 162 19.67 -10.96 -18.51
N GLY A 163 19.73 -12.15 -19.11
CA GLY A 163 18.61 -12.76 -19.81
C GLY A 163 17.59 -13.37 -18.82
N ARG A 164 17.74 -14.67 -18.52
CA ARG A 164 16.92 -15.34 -17.51
C ARG A 164 17.51 -15.11 -16.12
N LYS A 165 16.67 -14.70 -15.16
CA LYS A 165 17.10 -14.51 -13.76
C LYS A 165 17.75 -15.78 -13.21
N GLY A 166 19.00 -15.66 -12.77
CA GLY A 166 19.79 -16.78 -12.23
C GLY A 166 20.52 -17.62 -13.29
N GLY A 167 20.42 -17.27 -14.57
CA GLY A 167 21.12 -17.94 -15.66
C GLY A 167 22.39 -17.21 -16.12
N GLN A 168 22.80 -17.54 -17.34
CA GLN A 168 23.91 -16.94 -18.06
C GLN A 168 23.69 -15.43 -18.28
N VAL A 169 24.79 -14.70 -18.42
CA VAL A 169 24.77 -13.26 -18.69
C VAL A 169 25.61 -12.94 -19.91
N LEU A 170 25.23 -11.89 -20.64
CA LEU A 170 26.05 -11.33 -21.71
C LEU A 170 26.89 -10.21 -21.11
N VAL A 171 28.21 -10.35 -21.15
CA VAL A 171 29.14 -9.28 -20.78
C VAL A 171 29.35 -8.42 -22.02
N THR A 172 29.20 -7.11 -21.87
CA THR A 172 29.41 -6.14 -22.94
C THR A 172 30.49 -5.16 -22.53
N MET A 173 31.40 -4.85 -23.43
CA MET A 173 32.47 -3.88 -23.26
C MET A 173 32.45 -2.93 -24.45
N VAL A 174 32.20 -1.65 -24.20
CA VAL A 174 32.04 -0.62 -25.26
C VAL A 174 33.09 0.46 -25.07
N ASP A 175 33.89 0.71 -26.10
CA ASP A 175 34.82 1.83 -26.09
C ASP A 175 34.05 3.14 -26.37
N ARG A 176 34.21 4.14 -25.49
CA ARG A 176 33.41 5.37 -25.56
C ARG A 176 33.68 6.23 -26.80
N LYS A 177 34.88 6.16 -27.39
CA LYS A 177 35.25 6.95 -28.57
C LYS A 177 34.82 6.27 -29.87
N THR A 178 35.29 5.06 -30.10
CA THR A 178 35.05 4.28 -31.32
C THR A 178 33.65 3.69 -31.37
N ARG A 179 32.98 3.54 -30.22
CA ARG A 179 31.68 2.84 -30.07
C ARG A 179 31.71 1.37 -30.48
N ILE A 180 32.89 0.78 -30.63
CA ILE A 180 33.04 -0.64 -30.85
C ILE A 180 32.53 -1.38 -29.62
N LEU A 181 31.66 -2.37 -29.86
CA LEU A 181 31.11 -3.27 -28.86
C LEU A 181 31.80 -4.62 -28.96
N LEU A 182 32.43 -5.05 -27.87
CA LEU A 182 32.83 -6.44 -27.65
C LEU A 182 31.80 -7.08 -26.72
N SER A 183 31.30 -8.26 -27.09
CA SER A 183 30.33 -8.97 -26.25
C SER A 183 30.56 -10.47 -26.25
N LYS A 184 30.41 -11.09 -25.09
CA LYS A 184 30.65 -12.53 -24.90
C LYS A 184 29.84 -13.03 -23.70
N ARG A 185 29.39 -14.27 -23.81
CA ARG A 185 28.52 -14.89 -22.83
C ARG A 185 29.33 -15.46 -21.66
N ALA A 186 28.95 -15.10 -20.43
CA ALA A 186 29.46 -15.69 -19.20
C ALA A 186 28.46 -16.72 -18.63
N ALA A 187 28.98 -17.73 -17.94
CA ALA A 187 28.18 -18.80 -17.35
C ALA A 187 27.22 -18.27 -16.27
N SER A 188 27.63 -17.24 -15.52
CA SER A 188 26.82 -16.58 -14.52
C SER A 188 27.28 -15.14 -14.26
N LYS A 189 26.52 -14.38 -13.47
CA LYS A 189 26.88 -13.03 -13.01
C LYS A 189 27.93 -13.00 -11.89
N LYS A 190 28.51 -14.14 -11.52
CA LYS A 190 29.55 -14.20 -10.49
C LYS A 190 30.81 -13.53 -11.01
N THR A 191 31.53 -12.83 -10.12
CA THR A 191 32.75 -12.09 -10.47
C THR A 191 33.76 -12.96 -11.22
N VAL A 192 33.97 -14.20 -10.80
CA VAL A 192 34.92 -15.14 -11.43
C VAL A 192 34.57 -15.41 -12.89
N ASP A 193 33.29 -15.66 -13.19
CA ASP A 193 32.85 -15.98 -14.56
C ASP A 193 32.94 -14.74 -15.45
N VAL A 194 32.58 -13.56 -14.92
CA VAL A 194 32.66 -12.29 -15.65
C VAL A 194 34.12 -11.90 -15.93
N MET A 195 35.00 -11.98 -14.93
CA MET A 195 36.42 -11.65 -15.10
C MET A 195 37.13 -12.59 -16.08
N ARG A 196 36.78 -13.89 -16.09
CA ARG A 196 37.29 -14.84 -17.08
C ARG A 196 36.91 -14.41 -18.50
N ILE A 197 35.68 -13.95 -18.69
CA ILE A 197 35.21 -13.48 -20.00
C ILE A 197 35.95 -12.20 -20.40
N ILE A 198 36.06 -11.21 -19.51
CA ILE A 198 36.75 -9.95 -19.77
C ILE A 198 38.20 -10.18 -20.19
N GLY A 199 38.94 -11.05 -19.48
CA GLY A 199 40.34 -11.35 -19.84
C GLY A 199 40.51 -12.16 -21.13
N SER A 200 39.42 -12.59 -21.78
CA SER A 200 39.42 -13.39 -23.01
C SER A 200 38.75 -12.68 -24.20
N MET A 201 38.47 -11.38 -24.02
CA MET A 201 37.99 -10.45 -25.04
C MET A 201 39.15 -9.58 -25.51
#